data_AF-A0A8S3FLL5-F1
#
_entry.id   AF-A0A8S3FLL5-F1
#
_cell.length_a   1.000
_cell.length_b   1.000
_cell.length_c   1.000
_cell.angle_alpha   90.00
_cell.angle_beta   90.00
_cell.angle_gamma   90.00
#
_symmetry.space_group_name_H-M   'P 1'
#
loop_
_entity.id
_entity.type
_entity.pdbx_description
1 polymer ?
#
loop_
_entity_poly.entity_id
_entity_poly.type
_entity_poly.pdbx_seq_one_letter_code
_entity_poly.pdbx_strand_id
1 'polypeptide(L)'
;EEFINFAQDRIDRLVKDAKSAQDVFNQCVEYFGEAPRTQTPSNFFSIIVKFQRAFQQAHNENEERKRLAREAAATLDRPNKRQITKRSQEELLNELKGRKEAIKDQKLIKREALTDGTIETLLD
;
A
#
# COMPACT_ATOMS: atom_id res chain seq x y z
N GLU A 1 39.22 -59.56 0.85
CA GLU A 1 38.37 -59.64 2.05
C GLU A 1 38.21 -58.29 2.75
N GLU A 2 39.26 -57.48 2.93
CA GLU A 2 39.16 -56.14 3.55
C GLU A 2 38.12 -55.19 2.93
N PHE A 3 38.03 -55.12 1.59
CA PHE A 3 37.04 -54.27 0.92
C PHE A 3 35.60 -54.63 1.29
N ILE A 4 35.29 -55.93 1.34
CA ILE A 4 33.95 -56.42 1.66
C ILE A 4 33.61 -56.08 3.11
N ASN A 5 34.54 -56.31 4.04
CA ASN A 5 34.33 -55.98 5.46
C ASN A 5 34.11 -54.48 5.68
N PHE A 6 34.91 -53.62 5.04
CA PHE A 6 34.72 -52.17 5.13
C PHE A 6 33.44 -51.67 4.45
N ALA A 7 33.06 -52.29 3.32
CA ALA A 7 31.84 -51.94 2.60
C ALA A 7 30.59 -52.37 3.37
N GLN A 8 30.60 -53.54 4.01
CA GLN A 8 29.45 -54.07 4.76
C GLN A 8 29.01 -53.12 5.85
N ASP A 9 29.95 -52.67 6.68
CA ASP A 9 29.72 -51.69 7.74
C ASP A 9 29.07 -50.38 7.24
N ARG A 10 29.50 -49.90 6.06
CA ARG A 10 28.96 -48.69 5.44
C ARG A 10 27.55 -48.92 4.90
N ILE A 11 27.29 -50.08 4.32
CA ILE A 11 25.97 -50.47 3.81
C ILE A 11 24.98 -50.59 4.97
N ASP A 12 25.37 -51.24 6.07
CA ASP A 12 24.50 -51.43 7.24
C ASP A 12 24.10 -50.09 7.86
N ARG A 13 25.04 -49.14 7.95
CA ARG A 13 24.75 -47.77 8.38
C ARG A 13 23.80 -47.07 7.42
N LEU A 14 24.04 -47.14 6.11
CA LEU A 14 23.19 -46.50 5.11
C LEU A 14 21.74 -47.04 5.15
N VAL A 15 21.58 -48.35 5.31
CA VAL A 15 20.25 -48.99 5.42
C VAL A 15 19.53 -48.51 6.68
N LYS A 16 20.23 -48.43 7.81
CA LYS A 16 19.66 -47.89 9.06
C LYS A 16 19.23 -46.44 8.91
N ASP A 17 20.08 -45.60 8.32
CA ASP A 17 19.79 -44.19 8.11
C ASP A 17 18.61 -44.00 7.14
N ALA A 18 18.55 -44.79 6.07
CA ALA A 18 17.43 -44.77 5.13
C ALA A 18 16.11 -45.17 5.80
N LYS A 19 16.12 -46.19 6.65
CA LYS A 19 14.92 -46.61 7.39
C LYS A 19 14.46 -45.53 8.37
N SER A 20 15.41 -44.95 9.11
CA SER A 20 15.14 -43.85 10.05
C SER A 20 14.55 -42.63 9.33
N ALA A 21 15.16 -42.22 8.21
CA ALA A 21 14.67 -41.09 7.41
C ALA A 21 13.25 -41.33 6.88
N GLN A 22 12.94 -42.55 6.42
CA GLN A 22 11.61 -42.92 5.97
C GLN A 22 10.58 -42.86 7.11
N ASP A 23 10.94 -43.34 8.30
CA ASP A 23 10.04 -43.35 9.46
C ASP A 23 9.76 -41.94 9.97
N VAL A 24 10.79 -41.09 10.03
CA VAL A 24 10.65 -39.68 10.40
C VAL A 24 9.79 -38.92 9.38
N PHE A 25 10.00 -39.17 8.08
CA PHE A 25 9.16 -38.57 7.05
C PHE A 25 7.69 -38.99 7.20
N ASN A 26 7.41 -40.28 7.40
CA ASN A 26 6.05 -40.78 7.57
C ASN A 26 5.36 -40.15 8.80
N GLN A 27 6.06 -40.09 9.93
CA GLN A 27 5.56 -39.43 11.14
C GLN A 27 5.26 -37.94 10.89
N CYS A 28 6.11 -37.25 10.13
CA CYS A 28 5.89 -35.86 9.76
C CYS A 28 4.63 -35.70 8.89
N VAL A 29 4.47 -36.54 7.87
CA VAL A 29 3.27 -36.50 7.01
C VAL A 29 2.00 -36.79 7.81
N GLU A 30 2.03 -37.80 8.69
CA GLU A 30 0.90 -38.13 9.58
C GLU A 30 0.58 -37.01 10.56
N TYR A 31 1.61 -36.33 11.10
CA TYR A 31 1.44 -35.19 12.00
C TYR A 31 0.68 -34.05 11.33
N PHE A 32 0.89 -33.82 10.03
CA PHE A 32 0.14 -32.84 9.25
C PHE A 32 -1.24 -33.36 8.76
N GLY A 33 -1.64 -34.56 9.18
CA GLY A 33 -2.95 -35.15 8.87
C GLY A 33 -3.05 -35.81 7.50
N GLU A 34 -1.92 -36.05 6.83
CA GLU A 34 -1.86 -36.66 5.51
C GLU A 34 -1.46 -38.14 5.57
N ALA A 35 -1.76 -38.90 4.52
CA ALA A 35 -1.38 -40.31 4.44
C ALA A 35 0.04 -40.45 3.83
N PRO A 36 1.02 -41.06 4.53
CA PRO A 36 2.37 -41.24 4.00
C PRO A 36 2.43 -41.99 2.67
N ARG A 37 1.51 -42.95 2.46
CA ARG A 37 1.44 -43.73 1.22
C ARG A 37 1.10 -42.90 -0.01
N THR A 38 0.47 -41.73 0.14
CA THR A 38 0.09 -40.86 -0.98
C THR A 38 0.99 -39.65 -1.12
N GLN A 39 1.91 -39.42 -0.18
CA GLN A 39 2.80 -38.26 -0.18
C GLN A 39 4.24 -38.64 -0.50
N THR A 40 4.81 -37.95 -1.48
CA THR A 40 6.24 -37.98 -1.74
C THR A 40 6.92 -36.80 -1.01
N PRO A 41 8.21 -36.90 -0.67
CA PRO A 41 8.94 -35.77 -0.06
C PRO A 41 8.86 -34.51 -0.92
N SER A 42 8.95 -34.64 -2.24
CA SER A 42 8.85 -33.51 -3.17
C SER A 42 7.50 -32.81 -3.06
N ASN A 43 6.39 -33.56 -3.11
CA ASN A 43 5.05 -33.00 -3.01
C ASN A 43 4.84 -32.32 -1.65
N PHE A 44 5.13 -33.03 -0.56
CA PHE A 44 4.93 -32.56 0.81
C PHE A 44 5.74 -31.28 1.10
N PHE A 45 7.06 -31.31 0.90
CA PHE A 45 7.91 -30.16 1.20
C PHE A 45 7.70 -28.98 0.24
N SER A 46 7.22 -29.21 -1.00
CA SER A 46 6.91 -28.11 -1.93
C SER A 46 5.86 -27.15 -1.36
N ILE A 47 4.91 -27.68 -0.58
CA ILE A 47 3.84 -26.88 0.05
C ILE A 47 4.45 -25.96 1.10
N ILE A 48 5.31 -26.50 1.98
CA ILE A 48 5.98 -25.73 3.04
C ILE A 48 6.88 -24.65 2.44
N VAL A 49 7.64 -24.96 1.39
CA VAL A 49 8.51 -23.97 0.71
C VAL A 49 7.70 -22.86 0.05
N LYS A 50 6.57 -23.19 -0.60
CA LYS A 50 5.67 -22.18 -1.18
C LYS A 50 5.07 -21.30 -0.09
N PHE A 51 4.60 -21.90 1.00
CA PHE A 51 4.07 -21.19 2.16
C PHE A 51 5.11 -20.22 2.74
N GLN A 52 6.34 -20.68 3.01
CA GLN A 52 7.41 -19.86 3.57
C GLN A 52 7.66 -18.61 2.71
N ARG A 53 7.75 -18.77 1.39
CA ARG A 53 7.98 -17.67 0.46
C ARG A 53 6.82 -16.69 0.44
N ALA A 54 5.59 -17.19 0.33
CA ALA A 54 4.39 -16.36 0.33
C ALA A 54 4.22 -15.61 1.66
N PHE A 55 4.52 -16.27 2.78
CA PHE A 55 4.47 -15.67 4.11
C PHE A 55 5.47 -14.52 4.24
N GLN A 56 6.73 -14.71 3.82
CA GLN A 56 7.74 -13.65 3.87
C GLN A 56 7.36 -12.46 2.99
N GLN A 57 6.83 -12.72 1.79
CA GLN A 57 6.35 -11.68 0.90
C GLN A 57 5.20 -10.88 1.55
N ALA A 58 4.17 -11.57 2.05
CA ALA A 58 3.04 -10.93 2.71
C ALA A 58 3.46 -10.14 3.96
N HIS A 59 4.44 -10.65 4.72
CA HIS A 59 5.00 -9.94 5.86
C HIS A 59 5.63 -8.59 5.43
N ASN A 60 6.49 -8.61 4.41
CA ASN A 60 7.14 -7.39 3.91
C ASN A 60 6.12 -6.38 3.36
N GLU A 61 5.13 -6.84 2.58
CA GLU A 61 4.05 -5.99 2.06
C GLU A 61 3.20 -5.38 3.18
N ASN A 62 2.96 -6.13 4.26
CA ASN A 62 2.24 -5.64 5.42
C ASN A 62 3.02 -4.56 6.17
N GLU A 63 4.32 -4.74 6.37
CA GLU A 63 5.16 -3.74 7.02
C GLU A 63 5.28 -2.46 6.19
N GLU A 64 5.42 -2.58 4.87
CA GLU A 64 5.43 -1.41 3.98
C GLU A 64 4.09 -0.67 3.99
N ARG A 65 2.97 -1.39 3.96
CA ARG A 65 1.64 -0.78 4.09
C ARG A 65 1.48 -0.03 5.41
N LYS A 66 1.98 -0.59 6.52
CA LYS A 66 1.98 0.08 7.83
C LYS A 66 2.86 1.34 7.81
N ARG A 67 4.04 1.28 7.19
CA ARG A 67 4.94 2.44 7.06
C ARG A 67 4.27 3.58 6.30
N LEU A 68 3.73 3.29 5.11
CA LEU A 68 3.02 4.27 4.28
C LEU A 68 1.79 4.85 4.99
N ALA A 69 1.04 4.03 5.73
CA ALA A 69 -0.10 4.51 6.52
C ALA A 69 0.32 5.49 7.63
N ARG A 70 1.43 5.22 8.33
CA ARG A 70 1.98 6.14 9.35
C ARG A 70 2.45 7.45 8.73
N GLU A 71 3.13 7.40 7.58
CA GLU A 71 3.59 8.59 6.86
C GLU A 71 2.41 9.44 6.38
N ALA A 72 1.38 8.80 5.80
CA ALA A 72 0.16 9.48 5.39
C ALA A 72 -0.52 10.17 6.57
N ALA A 73 -0.70 9.47 7.71
CA ALA A 73 -1.25 10.05 8.93
C ALA A 73 -0.44 11.26 9.41
N ALA A 74 0.89 11.16 9.44
CA ALA A 74 1.78 12.25 9.83
C ALA A 74 1.72 13.46 8.87
N THR A 75 1.41 13.25 7.58
CA THR A 75 1.23 14.37 6.63
C THR A 75 -0.12 15.06 6.76
N LEU A 76 -1.17 14.35 7.18
CA LEU A 76 -2.49 14.92 7.45
C LEU A 76 -2.52 15.73 8.75
N ASP A 77 -1.69 15.36 9.72
CA ASP A 77 -1.55 16.06 11.00
C ASP A 77 -0.61 17.29 10.94
N ARG A 78 -0.04 17.61 9.77
CA ARG A 78 0.74 18.85 9.62
C ARG A 78 -0.21 20.07 9.54
N PRO A 79 -0.23 20.97 10.54
CA PRO A 79 -1.11 22.14 10.54
C PRO A 79 -0.84 23.09 9.37
N ASN A 80 0.35 23.05 8.77
CA ASN A 80 0.75 23.92 7.67
C ASN A 80 -0.06 23.71 6.39
N LYS A 81 -0.48 22.48 6.04
CA LYS A 81 -1.30 22.28 4.83
C LYS A 81 -2.70 22.88 4.98
N ARG A 82 -3.32 22.77 6.17
CA ARG A 82 -4.62 23.39 6.46
C ARG A 82 -4.54 24.93 6.53
N GLN A 83 -3.45 25.49 7.04
CA GLN A 83 -3.25 26.94 7.05
C GLN A 83 -3.02 27.51 5.65
N ILE A 84 -2.22 26.84 4.81
CA ILE A 84 -1.97 27.30 3.43
C ILE A 84 -3.26 27.26 2.60
N THR A 85 -4.07 26.21 2.72
CA THR A 85 -5.37 26.14 2.01
C THR A 85 -6.37 27.18 2.50
N LYS A 86 -6.39 27.50 3.80
CA LYS A 86 -7.27 28.54 4.35
C LYS A 86 -6.86 29.94 3.88
N ARG A 87 -5.56 30.25 3.92
CA ARG A 87 -5.04 31.55 3.46
C ARG A 87 -5.32 31.78 1.97
N SER A 88 -5.11 30.75 1.14
CA SER A 88 -5.42 30.80 -0.28
C SER A 88 -6.93 30.97 -0.56
N GLN A 89 -7.81 30.34 0.22
CA GLN A 89 -9.25 30.54 0.10
C GLN A 89 -9.70 31.95 0.51
N GLU A 90 -9.11 32.52 1.57
CA GLU A 90 -9.40 33.89 2.01
C GLU A 90 -8.93 34.94 0.99
N GLU A 91 -7.77 34.73 0.37
CA GLU A 91 -7.25 35.58 -0.72
C GLU A 91 -8.17 35.55 -1.96
N LEU A 92 -8.60 34.36 -2.40
CA LEU A 92 -9.57 34.19 -3.49
C LEU A 92 -10.91 34.89 -3.20
N LEU A 93 -11.41 34.80 -1.96
CA LEU A 93 -12.65 35.46 -1.55
C LEU A 93 -12.52 37.00 -1.55
N ASN A 94 -11.38 37.54 -1.13
CA ASN A 94 -11.14 38.98 -1.15
C ASN A 94 -11.02 39.52 -2.58
N GLU A 95 -10.35 38.78 -3.48
CA GLU A 95 -10.28 39.14 -4.90
C GLU A 95 -11.66 39.14 -5.56
N LEU A 96 -12.49 38.13 -5.26
CA LEU A 96 -13.87 38.05 -5.75
C LEU A 96 -14.75 39.20 -5.21
N LYS A 97 -14.59 39.58 -3.94
CA LYS A 97 -15.28 40.74 -3.35
C LYS A 97 -14.84 42.05 -4.01
N GLY A 98 -13.54 42.26 -4.17
CA GLY A 98 -13.00 43.46 -4.84
C GLY A 98 -13.49 43.59 -6.28
N ARG A 99 -13.54 42.47 -7.02
CA ARG A 99 -14.08 42.45 -8.39
C ARG A 99 -15.58 42.75 -8.43
N LYS A 100 -16.35 42.27 -7.45
CA LYS A 100 -17.79 42.56 -7.34
C LYS A 100 -18.05 44.04 -7.05
N GLU A 101 -17.29 44.65 -6.15
CA GLU A 101 -17.41 46.09 -5.87
C GLU A 101 -16.99 46.93 -7.07
N ALA A 102 -15.88 46.58 -7.76
CA ALA A 102 -15.49 47.27 -8.99
C ALA A 102 -16.56 47.17 -10.10
N ILE A 103 -17.25 46.02 -10.23
CA ILE A 103 -18.39 45.88 -11.16
C ILE A 103 -19.58 46.75 -10.72
N LYS A 104 -19.83 46.87 -9.42
CA LYS A 104 -20.90 47.71 -8.87
C LYS A 104 -20.61 49.19 -9.10
N ASP A 105 -19.38 49.62 -8.86
CA ASP A 105 -18.91 50.98 -9.11
C ASP A 105 -18.95 51.30 -10.60
N GLN A 106 -18.51 50.38 -11.46
CA GLN A 106 -18.59 50.57 -12.92
C GLN A 106 -20.05 50.63 -13.41
N LYS A 107 -20.98 49.88 -12.80
CA LYS A 107 -22.42 50.01 -13.08
C LYS A 107 -23.01 51.32 -12.56
N LEU A 108 -22.50 51.86 -11.46
CA LEU A 108 -22.92 53.14 -10.90
C LEU A 108 -22.44 54.28 -11.80
N ILE A 109 -21.16 54.28 -12.19
CA ILE A 109 -20.57 55.22 -13.15
C ILE A 109 -21.30 55.17 -14.50
N LYS A 110 -21.66 53.96 -14.97
CA LYS A 110 -22.44 53.80 -16.22
C LYS A 110 -23.90 54.27 -16.09
N ARG A 111 -24.48 54.27 -14.89
CA ARG A 111 -25.79 54.89 -14.63
C ARG A 111 -25.68 56.41 -14.56
N GLU A 112 -24.67 56.94 -13.88
CA GLU A 112 -24.41 58.38 -13.74
C GLU A 112 -24.12 59.02 -15.11
N ALA A 113 -23.33 58.35 -15.96
CA ALA A 113 -23.08 58.79 -17.33
C ALA A 113 -24.32 58.72 -18.24
N LEU A 114 -25.33 57.91 -17.89
CA LEU A 114 -26.61 57.87 -18.62
C LEU A 114 -27.60 58.93 -18.11
N THR A 115 -27.45 59.37 -16.86
CA THR A 115 -28.26 60.45 -16.28
C THR A 115 -27.74 61.86 -16.62
N ASP A 116 -26.44 61.99 -16.92
CA ASP A 116 -25.79 63.27 -17.26
C ASP A 116 -25.87 63.63 -18.76
N GLY A 117 -26.50 62.76 -19.59
CA GLY A 117 -26.41 62.87 -21.05
C GLY A 117 -27.71 63.09 -21.83
N THR A 118 -28.88 63.33 -21.21
CA THR A 118 -30.15 63.42 -22.00
C THR A 118 -31.22 64.40 -21.48
N ILE A 119 -30.91 65.43 -20.67
CA ILE A 119 -31.91 66.50 -20.39
C ILE A 119 -31.31 67.92 -20.53
N GLU A 120 -30.55 68.20 -21.59
CA GLU A 120 -30.29 69.60 -22.02
C GLU A 120 -30.29 69.76 -23.56
N THR A 121 -31.23 69.12 -24.26
CA THR A 121 -31.52 69.46 -25.69
C THR A 121 -33.02 69.47 -26.03
N LEU A 122 -33.91 69.71 -25.05
CA LEU A 122 -35.36 69.78 -25.29
C LEU A 122 -36.10 70.98 -24.65
N LEU A 123 -35.42 72.08 -24.33
CA LEU A 123 -36.04 73.40 -24.10
C LEU A 123 -34.96 74.46 -24.35
N ASP A 124 -35.19 75.34 -25.33
CA ASP A 124 -34.22 76.33 -25.84
C ASP A 124 -34.04 76.27 -27.36
#